data_AF-A0A1F6PMB0-F1
#
_entry.id   AF-A0A1F6PMB0-F1
#
_cell.length_a   1.000
_cell.length_b   1.000
_cell.length_c   1.000
_cell.angle_alpha   90.00
_cell.angle_beta   90.00
_cell.angle_gamma   90.00
#
_symmetry.space_group_name_H-M   'P 1'
#
loop_
_entity.id
_entity.type
_entity.pdbx_description
1 polymer ?
#
loop_
_entity_poly.entity_id
_entity_poly.type
_entity_poly.pdbx_seq_one_letter_code
_entity_poly.pdbx_strand_id
1 'polypeptide(L)'
;MNKNNIKILIVEDSLEWIKFHINLLNEILEQDSFEIDFEMSARAGFNKVIKKSETRYDLIISDLEMEEILGENYAGSWLVRNILKRDECKNSKILIVSGSHDIKEVAKGFNVDFIPKYALSNNPEIMSYKLEEIGFKI
;
A
#
# COMPACT_ATOMS: atom_id res chain seq x y z
N MET A 1 -17.17 19.32 -11.83
CA MET A 1 -16.68 17.93 -11.76
C MET A 1 -15.83 17.84 -10.52
N ASN A 2 -16.25 17.10 -9.49
CA ASN A 2 -15.43 16.92 -8.30
C ASN A 2 -14.24 16.05 -8.70
N LYS A 3 -13.03 16.61 -8.75
CA LYS A 3 -11.81 15.81 -8.71
C LYS A 3 -11.85 15.09 -7.35
N ASN A 4 -12.09 13.79 -7.35
CA ASN A 4 -11.97 13.01 -6.11
C ASN A 4 -10.48 13.04 -5.74
N ASN A 5 -10.17 13.63 -4.59
CA ASN A 5 -8.81 13.69 -4.07
C ASN A 5 -8.38 12.26 -3.68
N ILE A 6 -7.43 11.66 -4.40
CA ILE A 6 -6.98 10.29 -4.14
C ILE A 6 -6.23 10.28 -2.79
N LYS A 7 -6.58 9.37 -1.89
CA LYS A 7 -5.87 9.20 -0.61
C LYS A 7 -5.08 7.91 -0.60
N ILE A 8 -3.77 8.04 -0.37
CA ILE A 8 -2.83 6.92 -0.36
C ILE A 8 -2.24 6.79 1.04
N LEU A 9 -2.19 5.57 1.56
CA LEU A 9 -1.42 5.23 2.75
C LEU A 9 -0.25 4.33 2.35
N ILE A 10 0.96 4.72 2.72
CA ILE A 10 2.17 3.88 2.59
C ILE A 10 2.54 3.35 3.97
N VAL A 11 2.70 2.03 4.11
CA VAL A 11 3.15 1.39 5.35
C VAL A 11 4.43 0.61 5.09
N GLU A 12 5.54 1.14 5.56
CA GLU A 12 6.89 0.71 5.18
C GLU A 12 7.88 1.16 6.27
N ASP A 13 8.74 0.27 6.76
CA ASP A 13 9.67 0.58 7.85
C ASP A 13 10.98 1.24 7.34
N SER A 14 11.24 1.20 6.03
CA SER A 14 12.35 1.92 5.41
C SER A 14 11.96 3.31 4.90
N LEU A 15 12.59 4.35 5.48
CA LEU A 15 12.45 5.73 4.99
C LEU A 15 12.90 5.91 3.54
N GLU A 16 13.83 5.09 3.06
CA GLU A 16 14.28 5.12 1.67
C GLU A 16 13.17 4.66 0.73
N TRP A 17 12.50 3.55 1.07
CA TRP A 17 11.37 3.03 0.31
C TRP A 17 10.15 3.96 0.37
N ILE A 18 9.86 4.57 1.53
CA ILE A 18 8.82 5.60 1.63
C ILE A 18 9.10 6.75 0.65
N LYS A 19 10.33 7.29 0.65
CA LYS A 19 10.71 8.39 -0.25
C LYS A 19 10.63 7.96 -1.73
N PHE A 20 11.10 6.76 -2.04
CA PHE A 20 11.02 6.19 -3.38
C PHE A 20 9.57 6.11 -3.85
N HIS A 21 8.66 5.56 -3.03
CA HIS A 21 7.24 5.49 -3.34
C HIS A 21 6.60 6.87 -3.53
N ILE A 22 6.88 7.83 -2.64
CA ILE A 22 6.34 9.19 -2.76
C ILE A 22 6.79 9.83 -4.07
N ASN A 23 8.09 9.77 -4.39
CA ASN A 23 8.62 10.35 -5.63
C ASN A 23 7.98 9.70 -6.86
N LEU A 24 7.91 8.37 -6.88
CA LEU A 24 7.31 7.63 -7.99
C LEU A 24 5.83 7.95 -8.16
N LEU A 25 5.05 8.02 -7.07
CA LEU A 25 3.63 8.37 -7.13
C LEU A 25 3.42 9.83 -7.57
N ASN A 26 4.30 10.75 -7.16
CA ASN A 26 4.25 12.14 -7.62
C ASN A 26 4.47 12.24 -9.14
N GLU A 27 5.40 11.47 -9.70
CA GLU A 27 5.67 11.42 -11.15
C GLU A 27 4.52 10.78 -11.94
N ILE A 28 3.87 9.76 -11.37
CA ILE A 28 2.79 9.04 -12.07
C ILE A 28 1.47 9.82 -12.05
N LEU A 29 1.13 10.45 -10.93
CA LEU A 29 -0.18 11.05 -10.70
C LEU A 29 -0.24 12.55 -11.02
N GLU A 30 0.68 13.07 -11.86
CA GLU A 30 0.96 14.50 -12.11
C GLU A 30 -0.24 15.43 -12.42
N GLN A 31 -1.48 14.93 -12.50
CA GLN A 31 -2.69 15.70 -12.80
C GLN A 31 -3.83 15.58 -11.77
N ASP A 32 -3.71 14.67 -10.80
CA ASP A 32 -4.71 14.46 -9.75
C ASP A 32 -4.30 15.14 -8.45
N SER A 33 -5.28 15.71 -7.75
CA SER A 33 -5.08 16.04 -6.35
C SER A 33 -5.01 14.70 -5.61
N PHE A 34 -3.89 14.43 -4.94
CA PHE A 34 -3.76 13.30 -4.04
C PHE A 34 -3.08 13.70 -2.73
N GLU A 35 -3.37 12.94 -1.68
CA GLU A 35 -2.76 13.04 -0.36
C GLU A 35 -2.06 11.71 -0.05
N ILE A 36 -0.80 11.81 0.38
CA ILE A 36 -0.04 10.65 0.88
C ILE A 36 0.14 10.79 2.39
N ASP A 37 -0.41 9.82 3.12
CA ASP A 37 -0.01 9.52 4.50
C ASP A 37 1.03 8.38 4.47
N PHE A 38 1.90 8.33 5.48
CA PHE A 38 2.76 7.16 5.70
C PHE A 38 2.85 6.79 7.17
N GLU A 39 3.13 5.52 7.44
CA GLU A 39 3.42 4.98 8.77
C GLU A 39 4.56 3.95 8.68
N MET A 40 5.39 3.85 9.71
CA MET A 40 6.61 3.02 9.68
C MET A 40 6.47 1.66 10.38
N SER A 41 5.24 1.20 10.62
CA SER A 41 4.97 -0.12 11.20
C SER A 41 3.56 -0.57 10.85
N ALA A 42 3.34 -1.88 10.76
CA ALA A 42 2.01 -2.45 10.56
C ALA A 42 1.02 -2.01 11.64
N ARG A 43 1.45 -1.96 12.90
CA ARG A 43 0.59 -1.48 14.00
C ARG A 43 0.17 -0.02 13.83
N ALA A 44 1.11 0.86 13.45
CA ALA A 44 0.79 2.26 13.21
C ALA A 44 -0.11 2.43 11.98
N GLY A 45 0.16 1.72 10.89
CA GLY A 45 -0.69 1.68 9.70
C GLY A 45 -2.12 1.23 10.00
N PHE A 46 -2.28 0.15 10.77
CA PHE A 46 -3.59 -0.31 11.21
C PHE A 46 -4.32 0.75 12.05
N ASN A 47 -3.63 1.34 13.03
CA ASN A 47 -4.18 2.41 13.86
C ASN A 47 -4.61 3.62 13.01
N LYS A 48 -3.81 3.98 11.99
CA LYS A 48 -4.10 5.09 11.08
C LYS A 48 -5.39 4.84 10.30
N VAL A 49 -5.57 3.62 9.79
CA VAL A 49 -6.80 3.19 9.08
C VAL A 49 -8.03 3.30 9.98
N ILE A 50 -7.97 2.82 11.24
CA ILE A 50 -9.15 2.76 12.11
C ILE A 50 -9.45 4.07 12.87
N LYS A 51 -8.46 4.95 13.05
CA LYS A 51 -8.59 6.14 13.93
C LYS A 51 -9.38 7.28 13.28
N LYS A 52 -9.52 7.29 11.96
CA LYS A 52 -10.26 8.34 11.23
C LYS A 52 -11.52 7.75 10.60
N SER A 53 -12.66 7.83 11.30
CA SER A 53 -13.98 7.45 10.77
C SER A 53 -14.34 8.14 9.44
N GLU A 54 -13.65 9.23 9.09
CA GLU A 54 -13.86 10.02 7.87
C GLU A 54 -12.76 9.87 6.81
N THR A 55 -11.61 9.22 7.10
CA THR A 55 -10.54 9.05 6.10
C THR A 55 -10.53 7.63 5.59
N ARG A 56 -11.06 7.47 4.38
CA ARG A 56 -10.93 6.26 3.59
C ARG A 56 -9.76 6.44 2.64
N TYR A 57 -8.85 5.47 2.63
CA TYR A 57 -7.77 5.41 1.65
C TYR A 57 -8.27 4.72 0.39
N ASP A 58 -8.01 5.31 -0.76
CA ASP A 58 -8.28 4.67 -2.06
C ASP A 58 -7.22 3.60 -2.35
N LEU A 59 -5.98 3.84 -1.93
CA LEU A 59 -4.85 2.93 -2.07
C LEU A 59 -4.12 2.76 -0.73
N ILE A 60 -3.80 1.52 -0.38
CA ILE A 60 -2.90 1.18 0.72
C ILE A 60 -1.75 0.37 0.14
N ILE A 61 -0.54 0.91 0.22
CA ILE A 61 0.71 0.24 -0.14
C ILE A 61 1.36 -0.26 1.14
N SER A 62 1.70 -1.53 1.21
CA SER A 62 2.33 -2.12 2.41
C SER A 62 3.51 -3.02 2.04
N ASP A 63 4.61 -2.91 2.76
CA ASP A 63 5.60 -3.99 2.82
C ASP A 63 5.05 -5.17 3.66
N LEU A 64 5.64 -6.36 3.48
CA LEU A 64 5.48 -7.51 4.36
C LEU A 64 6.47 -7.48 5.52
N GLU A 65 7.74 -7.22 5.22
CA GLU A 65 8.87 -7.33 6.14
C GLU A 65 9.09 -5.99 6.85
N MET A 66 8.48 -5.82 8.02
CA MET A 66 8.62 -4.63 8.86
C MET A 66 8.99 -5.02 10.30
N GLU A 67 8.18 -4.66 11.31
CA GLU A 67 8.40 -5.08 12.68
C GLU A 67 8.03 -6.55 12.94
N GLU A 68 8.50 -7.12 14.06
CA GLU A 68 8.00 -8.40 14.53
C GLU A 68 6.59 -8.30 15.13
N ILE A 69 5.71 -9.21 14.72
CA ILE A 69 4.40 -9.42 15.32
C ILE A 69 4.30 -10.88 15.74
N LEU A 70 4.09 -11.11 17.04
CA LEU A 70 4.02 -12.46 17.60
C LEU A 70 2.91 -13.28 16.93
N GLY A 71 3.28 -14.46 16.43
CA GLY A 71 2.36 -15.40 15.78
C GLY A 71 2.13 -15.13 14.28
N GLU A 72 2.92 -14.25 13.67
CA GLU A 72 2.80 -13.88 12.26
C GLU A 72 4.12 -14.08 11.53
N ASN A 73 4.04 -14.54 10.29
CA ASN A 73 5.23 -14.63 9.42
C ASN A 73 5.72 -13.23 9.01
N TYR A 74 4.79 -12.29 8.83
CA TYR A 74 5.07 -10.93 8.37
C TYR A 74 4.15 -9.91 9.05
N ALA A 75 4.70 -8.77 9.45
CA ALA A 75 3.91 -7.65 9.94
C ALA A 75 2.90 -7.15 8.89
N GLY A 76 3.30 -7.07 7.62
CA GLY A 76 2.36 -6.69 6.55
C GLY A 76 1.23 -7.70 6.35
N SER A 77 1.49 -9.00 6.53
CA SER A 77 0.42 -10.01 6.50
C SER A 77 -0.60 -9.78 7.62
N TRP A 78 -0.12 -9.45 8.82
CA TRP A 78 -1.00 -9.07 9.92
C TRP A 78 -1.81 -7.82 9.59
N LEU A 79 -1.18 -6.78 9.04
CA LEU A 79 -1.87 -5.54 8.65
C LEU A 79 -2.99 -5.85 7.65
N VAL A 80 -2.65 -6.43 6.50
CA VAL A 80 -3.58 -6.72 5.39
C VAL A 80 -4.76 -7.54 5.88
N ARG A 81 -4.51 -8.63 6.62
CA ARG A 81 -5.57 -9.49 7.15
C ARG A 81 -6.53 -8.75 8.10
N ASN A 82 -6.02 -7.81 8.88
CA ASN A 82 -6.85 -7.06 9.83
C ASN A 82 -7.62 -5.92 9.14
N ILE A 83 -7.01 -5.19 8.20
CA ILE A 83 -7.70 -4.10 7.48
C ILE A 83 -8.73 -4.61 6.48
N LEU A 84 -8.54 -5.79 5.87
CA LEU A 84 -9.55 -6.40 4.98
C LEU A 84 -10.89 -6.67 5.68
N LYS A 85 -10.90 -6.77 7.01
CA LYS A 85 -12.11 -6.99 7.82
C LYS A 85 -12.80 -5.69 8.24
N ARG A 86 -12.29 -4.53 7.79
CA ARG A 86 -12.72 -3.19 8.22
C ARG A 86 -13.62 -2.56 7.16
N ASP A 87 -14.74 -2.00 7.59
CA ASP A 87 -15.66 -1.25 6.72
C ASP A 87 -15.01 0.02 6.15
N GLU A 88 -14.02 0.55 6.87
CA GLU A 88 -13.17 1.66 6.46
C GLU A 88 -12.38 1.33 5.17
N CYS A 89 -12.07 0.05 4.93
CA CYS A 89 -11.26 -0.44 3.80
C CYS A 89 -12.06 -1.16 2.72
N LYS A 90 -13.39 -1.24 2.81
CA LYS A 90 -14.23 -2.04 1.89
C LYS A 90 -14.00 -1.73 0.40
N ASN A 91 -13.64 -0.50 0.08
CA ASN A 91 -13.38 -0.04 -1.29
C ASN A 91 -11.90 0.28 -1.55
N SER A 92 -11.03 0.11 -0.56
CA SER A 92 -9.61 0.39 -0.71
C SER A 92 -8.97 -0.67 -1.61
N LYS A 93 -8.12 -0.22 -2.53
CA LYS A 93 -7.17 -1.09 -3.21
C LYS A 93 -5.99 -1.32 -2.28
N ILE A 94 -5.54 -2.57 -2.18
CA ILE A 94 -4.39 -2.96 -1.36
C ILE A 94 -3.34 -3.50 -2.31
N LEU A 95 -2.14 -2.93 -2.23
CA LEU A 95 -0.98 -3.30 -3.02
C LEU A 95 0.18 -3.65 -2.07
N ILE A 96 0.63 -4.90 -2.13
CA ILE A 96 1.80 -5.33 -1.35
C ILE A 96 3.07 -5.06 -2.17
N VAL A 97 4.00 -4.30 -1.63
CA VAL A 97 5.32 -4.10 -2.25
C VAL A 97 6.39 -4.61 -1.32
N SER A 98 6.99 -5.76 -1.63
CA SER A 98 7.89 -6.43 -0.70
C SER A 98 9.09 -7.11 -1.37
N GLY A 99 10.17 -7.25 -0.60
CA GLY A 99 11.36 -8.02 -0.94
C GLY A 99 11.21 -9.52 -0.71
N SER A 100 10.17 -9.95 0.03
CA SER A 100 9.98 -11.35 0.36
C SER A 100 9.84 -12.25 -0.87
N HIS A 101 10.47 -13.43 -0.79
CA HIS A 101 10.41 -14.45 -1.83
C HIS A 101 9.01 -15.04 -2.04
N ASP A 102 8.16 -15.02 -1.03
CA ASP A 102 6.80 -15.60 -1.05
C ASP A 102 5.68 -14.55 -1.21
N ILE A 103 6.04 -13.31 -1.58
CA ILE A 103 5.09 -12.18 -1.75
C ILE A 103 3.88 -12.56 -2.61
N LYS A 104 4.09 -13.37 -3.66
CA LYS A 104 3.05 -13.79 -4.59
C LYS A 104 2.05 -14.74 -3.91
N GLU A 105 2.55 -15.71 -3.15
CA GLU A 105 1.74 -16.66 -2.38
C GLU A 105 0.93 -15.92 -1.32
N VAL A 106 1.57 -15.01 -0.58
CA VAL A 106 0.93 -14.19 0.46
C VAL A 106 -0.16 -13.30 -0.13
N ALA A 107 0.13 -12.54 -1.19
CA ALA A 107 -0.83 -11.63 -1.83
C ALA A 107 -2.04 -12.39 -2.40
N LYS A 108 -1.81 -13.55 -3.03
CA LYS A 108 -2.90 -14.44 -3.46
C LYS A 108 -3.75 -14.95 -2.30
N GLY A 109 -3.14 -15.30 -1.17
CA GLY A 109 -3.84 -15.74 0.03
C GLY A 109 -4.81 -14.69 0.58
N PHE A 110 -4.51 -13.40 0.39
CA PHE A 110 -5.38 -12.28 0.76
C PHE A 110 -6.26 -11.75 -0.39
N ASN A 111 -6.09 -12.27 -1.61
CA ASN A 111 -6.72 -11.75 -2.83
C ASN A 111 -6.47 -10.24 -3.02
N VAL A 112 -5.20 -9.83 -2.89
CA VAL A 112 -4.73 -8.46 -3.12
C VAL A 112 -3.62 -8.44 -4.17
N ASP A 113 -3.33 -7.25 -4.70
CA ASP A 113 -2.27 -7.05 -5.68
C ASP A 113 -0.89 -6.99 -5.04
N PHE A 114 0.15 -7.21 -5.85
CA PHE A 114 1.53 -7.10 -5.39
C PHE A 114 2.49 -6.64 -6.48
N ILE A 115 3.63 -6.07 -6.06
CA ILE A 115 4.82 -5.85 -6.87
C ILE A 115 6.05 -6.27 -6.05
N PRO A 116 6.90 -7.18 -6.54
CA PRO A 116 8.17 -7.46 -5.87
C PRO A 116 9.11 -6.25 -5.92
N LYS A 117 9.75 -5.89 -4.79
CA LYS A 117 10.67 -4.75 -4.68
C LYS A 117 11.77 -4.77 -5.75
N TYR A 118 12.36 -5.94 -6.01
CA TYR A 118 13.39 -6.09 -7.05
C TYR A 118 12.88 -5.73 -8.46
N ALA A 119 11.62 -6.04 -8.76
CA ALA A 119 11.03 -5.73 -10.06
C ALA A 119 10.77 -4.23 -10.17
N LEU A 120 10.25 -3.62 -9.09
CA LEU A 120 9.96 -2.20 -9.03
C LEU A 120 11.22 -1.33 -9.12
N SER A 121 12.28 -1.69 -8.40
CA SER A 121 13.56 -0.97 -8.48
C SER A 121 14.21 -1.06 -9.86
N ASN A 122 14.05 -2.19 -10.56
CA ASN A 122 14.61 -2.39 -11.89
C ASN A 122 13.78 -1.70 -12.99
N ASN A 123 12.45 -1.64 -12.81
CA ASN A 123 11.55 -0.99 -13.75
C ASN A 123 10.42 -0.26 -12.99
N PRO A 124 10.61 1.03 -12.67
CA PRO A 124 9.61 1.82 -11.94
C PRO A 124 8.26 1.96 -12.65
N GLU A 125 8.21 1.85 -13.99
CA GLU A 125 6.94 1.93 -14.77
C GLU A 125 5.94 0.82 -14.40
N ILE A 126 6.40 -0.28 -13.77
CA ILE A 126 5.53 -1.34 -13.26
C ILE A 126 4.49 -0.79 -12.29
N MET A 127 4.82 0.26 -11.51
CA MET A 127 3.84 0.91 -10.64
C MET A 127 2.68 1.48 -11.46
N SER A 128 2.96 2.22 -12.54
CA SER A 128 1.93 2.81 -13.42
C SER A 128 0.99 1.75 -13.97
N TYR A 129 1.55 0.69 -14.59
CA TYR A 129 0.74 -0.41 -15.14
C TYR A 129 -0.12 -1.09 -14.06
N LYS A 130 0.44 -1.28 -12.86
CA LYS A 130 -0.31 -1.89 -11.75
C LYS A 130 -1.42 -0.97 -11.24
N LEU A 131 -1.18 0.33 -11.15
CA LEU A 131 -2.19 1.31 -10.75
C LEU A 131 -3.36 1.35 -11.75
N GLU A 132 -3.09 1.31 -13.06
CA GLU A 132 -4.13 1.19 -14.09
C GLU A 132 -4.92 -0.12 -13.95
N GLU A 133 -4.23 -1.25 -13.78
CA GLU A 133 -4.84 -2.58 -13.63
C GLU A 133 -5.82 -2.63 -12.46
N ILE A 134 -5.46 -2.00 -11.33
CA ILE A 134 -6.32 -1.99 -10.12
C ILE A 134 -7.38 -0.87 -10.15
N GLY A 135 -7.41 -0.04 -11.19
CA GLY A 135 -8.50 0.88 -11.53
C GLY A 135 -8.24 2.36 -11.27
N PHE A 136 -6.99 2.77 -11.06
CA PHE A 136 -6.62 4.19 -11.04
C PHE A 136 -6.53 4.72 -12.47
N LYS A 137 -6.92 5.99 -12.66
CA LYS A 137 -6.69 6.71 -13.90
C LYS A 137 -5.43 7.53 -13.67
N ILE A 138 -4.38 7.22 -14.42
CA ILE A 138 -3.11 7.92 -14.41
C ILE A 138 -2.95 8.74 -15.70
#